data_AF-A0A960NQK0-F1
#
_entry.id   AF-A0A960NQK0-F1
#
_cell.length_a   1.000
_cell.length_b   1.000
_cell.length_c   1.000
_cell.angle_alpha   90.00
_cell.angle_beta   90.00
_cell.angle_gamma   90.00
#
_symmetry.space_group_name_H-M   'P 1'
#
loop_
_entity.id
_entity.type
_entity.pdbx_description
1 polymer ?
#
loop_
_entity_poly.entity_id
_entity_poly.type
_entity_poly.pdbx_seq_one_letter_code
_entity_poly.pdbx_strand_id
1 'polypeptide(L)'
;MKPQNMFRLVFCVAITATAAMAAPRVLLFDDYYQHPRYDAQFGQGVARGDAELRKLSNFYAPDATAIPNGTFVLSGILADTFDVRTSREPITAELLQSAAAYVLICPVKAEAGGRPGLTDHEADLLRDFVTAGGMLVVVCNSSTDFAKSDFDYAGMNRIAGRFGVHFQESMTHTISVPIARDHPYFDGVRDLIYGNGATLALAADAPAKLEVLLESESEEAAGPIAVLAHLGKGRALFFGDGGTFGNAHMVRTDIDHAPAVKQLVESLLPDGPAPRYGWKSGLTLRAEVNQEQILSGYPEFIDFYRLPHPEGTRAYSSGMRQIDLENGLPETGSRDFVSLVANAAATFELTVNANNGGGFAAEWRADDGELAAQLLPNGRFIAAQNPSGAAADWQQVLLHEAVLAPLRRSAEPGAQWSARLPTGLPAFQLGLVPQVVAADATLHYTGTEEHAGQRCHVFVRRSFMDGRAWGVEDLIGREAAVRLGSVHGLDTLSAGQMITAHYWVSAETLLPVRTEFVVSASIWWQDPRFPGHYLGSHDSKNYENWKNVTFVTTYGRRLTVDFRVK
;
A
#
# COMPACT_ATOMS: atom_id res chain seq x y z
N MET A 1 49.80 16.77 25.50
CA MET A 1 48.73 15.75 25.56
C MET A 1 47.48 16.37 24.95
N LYS A 2 47.05 15.90 23.79
CA LYS A 2 45.78 16.30 23.13
C LYS A 2 44.78 15.15 23.32
N PRO A 3 43.49 15.41 23.58
CA PRO A 3 42.52 14.34 23.73
C PRO A 3 42.13 13.83 22.33
N GLN A 4 42.23 12.52 22.13
CA GLN A 4 41.70 11.82 20.97
C GLN A 4 40.19 11.64 21.18
N ASN A 5 39.38 12.32 20.36
CA ASN A 5 37.96 12.05 20.23
C ASN A 5 37.78 10.75 19.44
N MET A 6 37.43 9.70 20.16
CA MET A 6 37.19 8.37 19.63
C MET A 6 35.72 8.30 19.14
N PHE A 7 35.52 8.45 17.84
CA PHE A 7 34.24 8.12 17.19
C PHE A 7 33.99 6.62 17.33
N ARG A 8 33.05 6.24 18.21
CA ARG A 8 32.52 4.87 18.26
C ARG A 8 31.55 4.68 17.11
N LEU A 9 32.01 4.03 16.05
CA LEU A 9 31.16 3.44 15.03
C LEU A 9 30.41 2.26 15.70
N VAL A 10 29.14 2.44 16.03
CA VAL A 10 28.28 1.36 16.52
C VAL A 10 27.89 0.52 15.31
N PHE A 11 28.55 -0.63 15.13
CA PHE A 11 28.06 -1.68 14.25
C PHE A 11 26.81 -2.29 14.87
N CYS A 12 25.63 -1.90 14.38
CA CYS A 12 24.41 -2.66 14.62
C CYS A 12 24.55 -4.01 13.92
N VAL A 13 24.80 -5.07 14.69
CA VAL A 13 24.63 -6.44 14.24
C VAL A 13 23.13 -6.62 14.00
N ALA A 14 22.72 -6.59 12.72
CA ALA A 14 21.38 -6.94 12.32
C ALA A 14 21.15 -8.43 12.62
N ILE A 15 20.51 -8.73 13.75
CA ILE A 15 19.93 -10.04 14.00
C ILE A 15 18.76 -10.18 13.03
N THR A 16 18.99 -10.77 11.86
CA THR A 16 17.91 -11.18 10.97
C THR A 16 17.24 -12.41 11.57
N ALA A 17 16.31 -12.19 12.50
CA ALA A 17 15.30 -13.18 12.81
C ALA A 17 14.48 -13.39 11.54
N THR A 18 14.70 -14.52 10.85
CA THR A 18 13.80 -14.96 9.78
C THR A 18 12.49 -15.35 10.44
N ALA A 19 11.56 -14.40 10.52
CA ALA A 19 10.19 -14.68 10.87
C ALA A 19 9.63 -15.67 9.85
N ALA A 20 9.23 -16.86 10.29
CA ALA A 20 8.51 -17.80 9.45
C ALA A 20 7.20 -17.11 9.01
N MET A 21 6.99 -16.97 7.71
CA MET A 21 5.72 -16.46 7.19
C MET A 21 4.60 -17.37 7.71
N ALA A 22 3.57 -16.77 8.32
CA ALA A 22 2.38 -17.53 8.70
C ALA A 22 1.81 -18.23 7.47
N ALA A 23 1.46 -19.51 7.60
CA ALA A 23 0.83 -20.25 6.51
C ALA A 23 -0.46 -19.51 6.06
N PRO A 24 -0.75 -19.44 4.74
CA PRO A 24 -1.97 -18.81 4.26
C PRO A 24 -3.21 -19.43 4.90
N ARG A 25 -4.19 -18.58 5.19
CA ARG A 25 -5.46 -19.01 5.80
C ARG A 25 -6.32 -19.70 4.75
N VAL A 26 -6.91 -20.86 5.05
CA VAL A 26 -7.79 -21.53 4.08
C VAL A 26 -9.08 -20.74 3.90
N LEU A 27 -9.40 -20.39 2.65
CA LEU A 27 -10.67 -19.79 2.24
C LEU A 27 -11.39 -20.78 1.33
N LEU A 28 -12.61 -21.18 1.72
CA LEU A 28 -13.45 -22.08 0.95
C LEU A 28 -14.48 -21.29 0.14
N PHE A 29 -14.44 -21.43 -1.19
CA PHE A 29 -15.55 -21.04 -2.08
C PHE A 29 -16.57 -22.17 -2.15
N ASP A 30 -17.83 -21.86 -1.90
CA ASP A 30 -18.91 -22.81 -2.08
C ASP A 30 -19.22 -23.04 -3.56
N ASP A 31 -19.16 -24.32 -3.96
CA ASP A 31 -19.61 -24.84 -5.24
C ASP A 31 -20.73 -25.88 -5.04
N TYR A 32 -21.08 -26.20 -3.79
CA TYR A 32 -22.11 -27.19 -3.48
C TYR A 32 -23.50 -26.69 -3.85
N TYR A 33 -23.85 -25.46 -3.47
CA TYR A 33 -25.18 -24.87 -3.73
C TYR A 33 -25.30 -24.22 -5.12
N GLN A 34 -24.34 -24.45 -6.00
CA GLN A 34 -24.40 -24.09 -7.41
C GLN A 34 -24.99 -25.23 -8.27
N HIS A 35 -25.14 -25.00 -9.58
CA HIS A 35 -25.45 -26.08 -10.51
C HIS A 35 -24.36 -27.17 -10.45
N PRO A 36 -24.74 -28.46 -10.35
CA PRO A 36 -23.78 -29.55 -10.39
C PRO A 36 -22.93 -29.53 -11.66
N ARG A 37 -21.61 -29.67 -11.49
CA ARG A 37 -20.66 -29.63 -12.61
C ARG A 37 -20.38 -31.01 -13.19
N TYR A 38 -20.29 -31.06 -14.51
CA TYR A 38 -19.75 -32.20 -15.25
C TYR A 38 -18.28 -31.95 -15.60
N ASP A 39 -17.40 -31.94 -14.59
CA ASP A 39 -15.98 -31.58 -14.74
C ASP A 39 -15.24 -32.39 -15.82
N ALA A 40 -15.61 -33.66 -16.00
CA ALA A 40 -15.06 -34.53 -17.05
C ALA A 40 -15.31 -33.99 -18.47
N GLN A 41 -16.37 -33.19 -18.65
CA GLN A 41 -16.77 -32.60 -19.92
C GLN A 41 -16.39 -31.11 -20.01
N PHE A 42 -16.41 -30.39 -18.88
CA PHE A 42 -16.24 -28.94 -18.82
C PHE A 42 -15.29 -28.50 -17.70
N GLY A 43 -14.04 -28.95 -17.74
CA GLY A 43 -13.02 -28.66 -16.72
C GLY A 43 -12.64 -27.17 -16.52
N GLN A 44 -13.19 -26.26 -17.32
CA GLN A 44 -13.07 -24.79 -17.14
C GLN A 44 -14.35 -24.16 -16.55
N GLY A 45 -15.27 -24.98 -16.02
CA GLY A 45 -16.53 -24.51 -15.42
C GLY A 45 -17.63 -24.09 -16.42
N VAL A 46 -17.34 -24.11 -17.72
CA VAL A 46 -18.26 -23.61 -18.77
C VAL A 46 -18.77 -24.74 -19.65
N ALA A 47 -20.07 -24.94 -19.67
CA ALA A 47 -20.70 -25.81 -20.64
C ALA A 47 -20.82 -25.11 -22.01
N ARG A 48 -20.30 -25.75 -23.06
CA ARG A 48 -20.33 -25.24 -24.44
C ARG A 48 -21.41 -25.97 -25.22
N GLY A 49 -22.37 -25.24 -25.78
CA GLY A 49 -23.43 -25.85 -26.59
C GLY A 49 -24.70 -25.00 -26.69
N ASP A 50 -25.80 -25.69 -26.86
CA ASP A 50 -27.15 -25.13 -26.89
C ASP A 50 -27.58 -24.56 -25.51
N ALA A 51 -28.80 -24.04 -25.45
CA ALA A 51 -29.34 -23.42 -24.24
C ALA A 51 -29.40 -24.39 -23.06
N GLU A 52 -29.68 -25.68 -23.29
CA GLU A 52 -29.78 -26.67 -22.22
C GLU A 52 -28.41 -27.01 -21.64
N LEU A 53 -27.39 -27.17 -22.49
CA LEU A 53 -26.02 -27.33 -22.01
C LEU A 53 -25.54 -26.11 -21.23
N ARG A 54 -25.83 -24.88 -21.69
CA ARG A 54 -25.40 -23.66 -21.00
C ARG A 54 -25.93 -23.54 -19.56
N LYS A 55 -27.12 -24.08 -19.27
CA LYS A 55 -27.69 -24.14 -17.91
C LYS A 55 -26.84 -24.96 -16.92
N LEU A 56 -25.94 -25.80 -17.42
CA LEU A 56 -25.02 -26.60 -16.61
C LEU A 56 -23.71 -25.87 -16.27
N SER A 57 -23.56 -24.61 -16.69
CA SER A 57 -22.37 -23.82 -16.36
C SER A 57 -22.45 -23.33 -14.92
N ASN A 58 -21.35 -23.44 -14.18
CA ASN A 58 -21.22 -22.71 -12.91
C ASN A 58 -20.50 -21.39 -13.17
N PHE A 59 -21.19 -20.30 -12.88
CA PHE A 59 -20.69 -18.95 -13.10
C PHE A 59 -19.79 -18.46 -11.97
N TYR A 60 -19.83 -19.04 -10.75
CA TYR A 60 -19.17 -18.49 -9.55
C TYR A 60 -18.19 -19.48 -8.91
N ALA A 61 -17.23 -19.98 -9.68
CA ALA A 61 -16.20 -20.91 -9.18
C ALA A 61 -14.77 -20.40 -9.43
N PRO A 62 -13.82 -20.67 -8.51
CA PRO A 62 -12.41 -20.31 -8.71
C PRO A 62 -11.73 -20.98 -9.91
N ASP A 63 -12.25 -22.09 -10.40
CA ASP A 63 -11.74 -22.80 -11.58
C ASP A 63 -12.49 -22.43 -12.89
N ALA A 64 -13.47 -21.52 -12.82
CA ALA A 64 -14.13 -20.96 -13.98
C ALA A 64 -13.29 -19.83 -14.62
N THR A 65 -12.44 -20.19 -15.58
CA THR A 65 -11.40 -19.29 -16.14
C THR A 65 -11.87 -18.39 -17.29
N ALA A 66 -12.94 -18.78 -18.02
CA ALA A 66 -13.36 -18.11 -19.25
C ALA A 66 -14.83 -17.63 -19.23
N ILE A 67 -15.37 -17.37 -18.03
CA ILE A 67 -16.71 -16.79 -17.82
C ILE A 67 -16.55 -15.40 -17.19
N PRO A 68 -17.33 -14.39 -17.61
CA PRO A 68 -17.29 -13.05 -17.01
C PRO A 68 -17.43 -13.05 -15.49
N ASN A 69 -18.31 -13.89 -14.93
CA ASN A 69 -18.60 -13.98 -13.50
C ASN A 69 -17.72 -15.01 -12.75
N GLY A 70 -16.87 -15.76 -13.45
CA GLY A 70 -15.97 -16.74 -12.80
C GLY A 70 -15.03 -16.04 -11.82
N THR A 71 -14.59 -16.74 -10.77
CA THR A 71 -13.81 -16.13 -9.67
C THR A 71 -12.33 -16.53 -9.69
N PHE A 72 -11.83 -17.02 -10.84
CA PHE A 72 -10.43 -17.41 -11.02
C PHE A 72 -9.47 -16.23 -10.74
N VAL A 73 -9.72 -15.06 -11.33
CA VAL A 73 -8.84 -13.89 -11.12
C VAL A 73 -8.89 -13.43 -9.66
N LEU A 74 -10.07 -13.45 -9.03
CA LEU A 74 -10.22 -13.16 -7.61
C LEU A 74 -9.37 -14.10 -6.73
N SER A 75 -9.39 -15.41 -7.03
CA SER A 75 -8.57 -16.38 -6.29
C SER A 75 -7.07 -16.06 -6.39
N GLY A 76 -6.61 -15.63 -7.57
CA GLY A 76 -5.22 -15.25 -7.81
C GLY A 76 -4.79 -14.01 -7.03
N ILE A 77 -5.63 -12.97 -6.96
CA ILE A 77 -5.28 -11.73 -6.25
C ILE A 77 -5.30 -11.89 -4.71
N LEU A 78 -6.04 -12.88 -4.21
CA LEU A 78 -6.13 -13.23 -2.78
C LEU A 78 -5.04 -14.21 -2.31
N ALA A 79 -4.27 -14.79 -3.23
CA ALA A 79 -3.34 -15.90 -2.95
C ALA A 79 -2.18 -15.55 -2.00
N ASP A 80 -1.88 -14.27 -1.81
CA ASP A 80 -0.90 -13.81 -0.82
C ASP A 80 -1.44 -13.78 0.62
N THR A 81 -2.76 -13.90 0.78
CA THR A 81 -3.47 -13.80 2.06
C THR A 81 -4.19 -15.10 2.41
N PHE A 82 -4.74 -15.78 1.40
CA PHE A 82 -5.55 -16.98 1.54
C PHE A 82 -5.07 -18.12 0.65
N ASP A 83 -5.15 -19.34 1.17
CA ASP A 83 -5.16 -20.55 0.35
C ASP A 83 -6.60 -20.80 -0.10
N VAL A 84 -6.91 -20.36 -1.32
CA VAL A 84 -8.26 -20.40 -1.88
C VAL A 84 -8.56 -21.79 -2.44
N ARG A 85 -9.60 -22.44 -1.90
CA ARG A 85 -10.03 -23.79 -2.31
C ARG A 85 -11.52 -23.78 -2.64
N THR A 86 -11.94 -24.73 -3.46
CA THR A 86 -13.36 -24.94 -3.77
C THR A 86 -13.91 -26.07 -2.91
N SER A 87 -15.04 -25.84 -2.23
CA SER A 87 -15.78 -26.86 -1.50
C SER A 87 -16.97 -27.36 -2.31
N ARG A 88 -17.12 -28.68 -2.38
CA ARG A 88 -18.27 -29.37 -3.01
C ARG A 88 -19.02 -30.23 -2.00
N GLU A 89 -18.85 -29.92 -0.73
CA GLU A 89 -19.48 -30.59 0.39
C GLU A 89 -20.57 -29.68 0.97
N PRO A 90 -21.66 -30.26 1.53
CA PRO A 90 -22.67 -29.46 2.23
C PRO A 90 -22.03 -28.72 3.41
N ILE A 91 -22.65 -27.62 3.84
CA ILE A 91 -22.18 -26.86 5.00
C ILE A 91 -22.35 -27.72 6.26
N THR A 92 -21.24 -28.06 6.91
CA THR A 92 -21.21 -28.75 8.20
C THR A 92 -20.25 -28.05 9.16
N ALA A 93 -20.38 -28.34 10.46
CA ALA A 93 -19.44 -27.84 11.46
C ALA A 93 -18.00 -28.30 11.17
N GLU A 94 -17.82 -29.55 10.73
CA GLU A 94 -16.52 -30.14 10.40
C GLU A 94 -15.87 -29.43 9.20
N LEU A 95 -16.64 -29.13 8.15
CA LEU A 95 -16.16 -28.38 7.00
C LEU A 95 -15.67 -26.99 7.44
N LEU A 96 -16.49 -26.28 8.22
CA LEU A 96 -16.17 -24.91 8.67
C LEU A 96 -14.97 -24.88 9.63
N GLN A 97 -14.73 -25.92 10.43
CA GLN A 97 -13.53 -26.03 11.28
C GLN A 97 -12.22 -26.12 10.48
N SER A 98 -12.28 -26.58 9.22
CA SER A 98 -11.12 -26.66 8.33
C SER A 98 -10.76 -25.34 7.65
N ALA A 99 -11.60 -24.32 7.79
CA ALA A 99 -11.50 -23.06 7.07
C ALA A 99 -11.35 -21.87 8.03
N ALA A 100 -10.63 -20.85 7.58
CA ALA A 100 -10.63 -19.55 8.23
C ALA A 100 -11.70 -18.62 7.62
N ALA A 101 -11.98 -18.79 6.33
CA ALA A 101 -12.98 -18.04 5.60
C ALA A 101 -13.88 -18.96 4.75
N TYR A 102 -15.14 -18.56 4.58
CA TYR A 102 -16.12 -19.24 3.75
C TYR A 102 -16.85 -18.23 2.87
N VAL A 103 -17.03 -18.54 1.59
CA VAL A 103 -17.62 -17.67 0.58
C VAL A 103 -18.81 -18.36 -0.07
N LEU A 104 -19.98 -17.73 0.00
CA LEU A 104 -21.23 -18.20 -0.58
C LEU A 104 -21.76 -17.14 -1.55
N ILE A 105 -21.82 -17.48 -2.84
CA ILE A 105 -22.23 -16.55 -3.90
C ILE A 105 -23.43 -17.12 -4.65
N CYS A 106 -24.56 -16.43 -4.62
CA CYS A 106 -25.75 -16.71 -5.44
C CYS A 106 -26.13 -18.21 -5.51
N PRO A 107 -26.42 -18.87 -4.36
CA PRO A 107 -26.86 -20.26 -4.36
C PRO A 107 -28.14 -20.41 -5.20
N VAL A 108 -28.26 -21.54 -5.90
CA VAL A 108 -29.36 -21.84 -6.83
C VAL A 108 -30.41 -22.69 -6.13
N LYS A 109 -31.70 -22.38 -6.35
CA LYS A 109 -32.82 -23.15 -5.81
C LYS A 109 -32.84 -24.58 -6.37
N ALA A 110 -33.36 -25.52 -5.58
CA ALA A 110 -33.47 -26.92 -6.00
C ALA A 110 -34.33 -27.08 -7.26
N GLU A 111 -35.46 -26.36 -7.35
CA GLU A 111 -36.37 -26.35 -8.50
C GLU A 111 -35.75 -25.77 -9.78
N ALA A 112 -34.72 -24.93 -9.65
CA ALA A 112 -33.96 -24.39 -10.77
C ALA A 112 -32.79 -25.31 -11.18
N GLY A 113 -32.58 -26.44 -10.50
CA GLY A 113 -31.48 -27.37 -10.77
C GLY A 113 -30.25 -27.17 -9.87
N GLY A 114 -30.41 -26.46 -8.76
CA GLY A 114 -29.46 -26.44 -7.64
C GLY A 114 -29.63 -27.65 -6.70
N ARG A 115 -28.92 -27.61 -5.58
CA ARG A 115 -29.05 -28.59 -4.49
C ARG A 115 -30.18 -28.18 -3.51
N PRO A 116 -30.54 -29.03 -2.51
CA PRO A 116 -31.49 -28.60 -1.48
C PRO A 116 -31.09 -27.26 -0.88
N GLY A 117 -32.04 -26.32 -0.77
CA GLY A 117 -31.77 -24.94 -0.38
C GLY A 117 -31.25 -24.79 1.05
N LEU A 118 -30.78 -23.59 1.37
CA LEU A 118 -30.15 -23.28 2.65
C LEU A 118 -31.20 -23.16 3.77
N THR A 119 -31.10 -23.97 4.80
CA THR A 119 -32.09 -24.03 5.89
C THR A 119 -31.64 -23.20 7.10
N ASP A 120 -32.46 -23.21 8.17
CA ASP A 120 -32.05 -22.62 9.45
C ASP A 120 -30.81 -23.30 10.05
N HIS A 121 -30.57 -24.58 9.74
CA HIS A 121 -29.40 -25.30 10.23
C HIS A 121 -28.11 -24.70 9.66
N GLU A 122 -28.02 -24.51 8.34
CA GLU A 122 -26.84 -23.89 7.71
C GLU A 122 -26.65 -22.44 8.16
N ALA A 123 -27.75 -21.69 8.33
CA ALA A 123 -27.70 -20.33 8.86
C ALA A 123 -27.10 -20.27 10.27
N ASP A 124 -27.49 -21.19 11.15
CA ASP A 124 -26.96 -21.27 12.51
C ASP A 124 -25.49 -21.72 12.52
N LEU A 125 -25.11 -22.69 11.68
CA LEU A 125 -23.71 -23.11 11.53
C LEU A 125 -22.79 -21.97 11.09
N LEU A 126 -23.20 -21.19 10.09
CA LEU A 126 -22.43 -20.04 9.60
C LEU A 126 -22.37 -18.91 10.64
N ARG A 127 -23.45 -18.66 11.38
CA ARG A 127 -23.45 -17.72 12.51
C ARG A 127 -22.44 -18.15 13.58
N ASP A 128 -22.46 -19.41 13.96
CA ASP A 128 -21.59 -19.93 15.01
C ASP A 128 -20.12 -19.93 14.57
N PHE A 129 -19.85 -20.25 13.31
CA PHE A 129 -18.53 -20.11 12.69
C PHE A 129 -18.00 -18.67 12.80
N VAL A 130 -18.78 -17.67 12.40
CA VAL A 130 -18.39 -16.26 12.52
C VAL A 130 -18.20 -15.86 13.98
N THR A 131 -19.12 -16.26 14.86
CA THR A 131 -19.04 -15.97 16.30
C THR A 131 -17.71 -16.49 16.90
N ALA A 132 -17.26 -17.67 16.46
CA ALA A 132 -16.02 -18.29 16.90
C ALA A 132 -14.73 -17.64 16.34
N GLY A 133 -14.84 -16.77 15.34
CA GLY A 133 -13.69 -16.11 14.69
C GLY A 133 -13.58 -16.34 13.19
N GLY A 134 -14.51 -17.08 12.58
CA GLY A 134 -14.57 -17.30 11.15
C GLY A 134 -14.90 -16.04 10.35
N MET A 135 -14.51 -16.04 9.09
CA MET A 135 -14.79 -14.97 8.13
C MET A 135 -15.81 -15.45 7.10
N LEU A 136 -16.89 -14.72 6.90
CA LEU A 136 -17.96 -15.12 5.98
C LEU A 136 -18.14 -14.06 4.88
N VAL A 137 -18.25 -14.49 3.63
CA VAL A 137 -18.72 -13.63 2.52
C VAL A 137 -20.03 -14.22 2.00
N VAL A 138 -21.08 -13.41 1.98
CA VAL A 138 -22.40 -13.77 1.44
C VAL A 138 -22.76 -12.79 0.35
N VAL A 139 -22.89 -13.30 -0.88
CA VAL A 139 -23.16 -12.48 -2.06
C VAL A 139 -24.43 -12.93 -2.75
N CYS A 140 -25.34 -12.00 -3.04
CA CYS A 140 -26.56 -12.30 -3.78
C CYS A 140 -26.82 -11.20 -4.80
N ASN A 141 -27.02 -11.57 -6.07
CA ASN A 141 -27.26 -10.62 -7.17
C ASN A 141 -28.58 -9.85 -7.03
N SER A 142 -28.77 -8.86 -7.91
CA SER A 142 -30.08 -8.21 -8.08
C SER A 142 -31.17 -9.18 -8.54
N SER A 143 -32.37 -8.92 -8.05
CA SER A 143 -33.62 -9.38 -8.64
C SER A 143 -34.72 -8.40 -8.25
N THR A 144 -35.60 -8.10 -9.20
CA THR A 144 -36.80 -7.29 -8.96
C THR A 144 -38.00 -8.13 -8.51
N ASP A 145 -37.85 -9.46 -8.50
CA ASP A 145 -38.86 -10.43 -8.05
C ASP A 145 -38.15 -11.71 -7.57
N PHE A 146 -38.03 -11.90 -6.25
CA PHE A 146 -37.34 -13.06 -5.68
C PHE A 146 -38.07 -14.38 -5.97
N ALA A 147 -39.39 -14.34 -6.19
CA ALA A 147 -40.16 -15.54 -6.50
C ALA A 147 -39.82 -16.08 -7.89
N LYS A 148 -39.52 -15.20 -8.85
CA LYS A 148 -39.15 -15.56 -10.23
C LYS A 148 -37.66 -15.84 -10.44
N SER A 149 -36.80 -15.51 -9.47
CA SER A 149 -35.37 -15.77 -9.59
C SER A 149 -35.03 -17.24 -9.32
N ASP A 150 -33.99 -17.72 -10.01
CA ASP A 150 -33.40 -19.04 -9.78
C ASP A 150 -32.51 -19.08 -8.52
N PHE A 151 -32.17 -17.93 -7.93
CA PHE A 151 -31.35 -17.86 -6.71
C PHE A 151 -32.17 -18.05 -5.43
N ASP A 152 -31.62 -18.77 -4.45
CA ASP A 152 -32.24 -19.02 -3.15
C ASP A 152 -32.19 -17.79 -2.22
N TYR A 153 -32.89 -16.71 -2.58
CA TYR A 153 -33.00 -15.50 -1.74
C TYR A 153 -33.58 -15.79 -0.36
N ALA A 154 -34.48 -16.77 -0.25
CA ALA A 154 -35.05 -17.16 1.04
C ALA A 154 -33.94 -17.72 1.96
N GLY A 155 -33.11 -18.63 1.45
CA GLY A 155 -31.93 -19.14 2.15
C GLY A 155 -30.90 -18.06 2.48
N MET A 156 -30.59 -17.20 1.50
CA MET A 156 -29.65 -16.10 1.69
C MET A 156 -30.11 -15.12 2.77
N ASN A 157 -31.40 -14.76 2.79
CA ASN A 157 -31.99 -13.90 3.82
C ASN A 157 -32.15 -14.62 5.17
N ARG A 158 -32.27 -15.95 5.23
CA ARG A 158 -32.18 -16.71 6.50
C ARG A 158 -30.78 -16.55 7.11
N ILE A 159 -29.72 -16.69 6.31
CA ILE A 159 -28.33 -16.51 6.74
C ILE A 159 -28.09 -15.05 7.14
N ALA A 160 -28.35 -14.10 6.24
CA ALA A 160 -28.09 -12.68 6.48
C ALA A 160 -28.89 -12.12 7.67
N GLY A 161 -30.13 -12.61 7.86
CA GLY A 161 -30.97 -12.26 9.01
C GLY A 161 -30.35 -12.62 10.36
N ARG A 162 -29.48 -13.65 10.45
CA ARG A 162 -28.72 -13.96 11.68
C ARG A 162 -27.75 -12.86 12.10
N PHE A 163 -27.45 -11.93 11.20
CA PHE A 163 -26.57 -10.79 11.41
C PHE A 163 -27.34 -9.46 11.39
N GLY A 164 -28.65 -9.48 11.10
CA GLY A 164 -29.47 -8.26 10.97
C GLY A 164 -29.35 -7.58 9.60
N VAL A 165 -29.01 -8.33 8.55
CA VAL A 165 -28.91 -7.83 7.17
C VAL A 165 -29.94 -8.54 6.29
N HIS A 166 -30.55 -7.82 5.35
CA HIS A 166 -31.53 -8.38 4.41
C HIS A 166 -31.31 -7.86 2.99
N PHE A 167 -31.14 -8.78 2.04
CA PHE A 167 -31.14 -8.46 0.60
C PHE A 167 -32.52 -8.00 0.16
N GLN A 168 -32.57 -6.88 -0.57
CA GLN A 168 -33.80 -6.27 -1.07
C GLN A 168 -34.11 -6.68 -2.52
N GLU A 169 -35.40 -6.68 -2.87
CA GLU A 169 -35.86 -6.76 -4.26
C GLU A 169 -35.55 -5.43 -4.96
N SER A 170 -34.31 -5.25 -5.37
CA SER A 170 -33.85 -4.03 -6.04
C SER A 170 -32.85 -4.34 -7.12
N MET A 171 -32.65 -3.37 -8.01
CA MET A 171 -31.70 -3.46 -9.11
C MET A 171 -31.04 -2.08 -9.28
N THR A 172 -29.72 -2.01 -9.06
CA THR A 172 -28.98 -0.75 -9.10
C THR A 172 -28.50 -0.34 -10.49
N HIS A 173 -28.62 -1.23 -11.48
CA HIS A 173 -27.88 -1.17 -12.74
C HIS A 173 -26.37 -1.26 -12.54
N THR A 174 -25.61 -1.27 -13.65
CA THR A 174 -24.14 -1.20 -13.56
C THR A 174 -23.73 0.22 -13.20
N ILE A 175 -23.13 0.39 -12.03
CA ILE A 175 -22.66 1.68 -11.52
C ILE A 175 -21.17 1.60 -11.15
N SER A 176 -20.52 2.76 -11.16
CA SER A 176 -19.23 2.95 -10.47
C SER A 176 -19.52 3.51 -9.09
N VAL A 177 -19.03 2.84 -8.05
CA VAL A 177 -19.18 3.24 -6.67
C VAL A 177 -17.91 3.99 -6.26
N PRO A 178 -17.97 5.32 -6.08
CA PRO A 178 -16.82 6.08 -5.65
C PRO A 178 -16.44 5.71 -4.22
N ILE A 179 -15.14 5.55 -3.98
CA ILE A 179 -14.57 5.26 -2.68
C ILE A 179 -13.89 6.52 -2.17
N ALA A 180 -14.33 6.99 -1.00
CA ALA A 180 -13.75 8.14 -0.35
C ALA A 180 -12.26 7.90 -0.07
N ARG A 181 -11.42 8.91 -0.31
CA ARG A 181 -9.96 8.81 -0.12
C ARG A 181 -9.54 8.53 1.32
N ASP A 182 -10.44 8.81 2.26
CA ASP A 182 -10.28 8.68 3.70
C ASP A 182 -11.11 7.51 4.27
N HIS A 183 -11.59 6.60 3.42
CA HIS A 183 -12.34 5.44 3.86
C HIS A 183 -11.48 4.47 4.71
N PRO A 184 -11.96 3.99 5.87
CA PRO A 184 -11.12 3.25 6.83
C PRO A 184 -10.67 1.85 6.37
N TYR A 185 -11.32 1.29 5.36
CA TYR A 185 -11.00 -0.04 4.80
C TYR A 185 -10.34 0.00 3.43
N PHE A 186 -10.29 1.18 2.80
CA PHE A 186 -9.82 1.31 1.44
C PHE A 186 -8.64 2.28 1.38
N ASP A 187 -7.54 1.82 0.81
CA ASP A 187 -6.29 2.54 0.69
C ASP A 187 -5.87 2.65 -0.77
N GLY A 188 -5.82 3.89 -1.25
CA GLY A 188 -5.34 4.22 -2.59
C GLY A 188 -6.24 3.79 -3.75
N VAL A 189 -7.45 3.30 -3.48
CA VAL A 189 -8.44 2.92 -4.50
C VAL A 189 -9.51 3.99 -4.63
N ARG A 190 -9.97 4.22 -5.86
CA ARG A 190 -10.90 5.33 -6.16
C ARG A 190 -12.33 4.88 -6.38
N ASP A 191 -12.51 3.71 -7.00
CA ASP A 191 -13.80 3.27 -7.50
C ASP A 191 -13.91 1.75 -7.48
N LEU A 192 -15.14 1.25 -7.37
CA LEU A 192 -15.48 -0.15 -7.54
C LEU A 192 -16.66 -0.28 -8.50
N ILE A 193 -16.57 -1.15 -9.51
CA ILE A 193 -17.72 -1.51 -10.34
C ILE A 193 -18.67 -2.39 -9.55
N TYR A 194 -19.93 -1.98 -9.56
CA TYR A 194 -21.04 -2.73 -9.02
C TYR A 194 -21.98 -3.10 -10.18
N GLY A 195 -21.91 -4.35 -10.59
CA GLY A 195 -22.43 -4.89 -11.85
C GLY A 195 -23.89 -5.34 -11.79
N ASN A 196 -24.81 -4.41 -11.58
CA ASN A 196 -26.25 -4.67 -11.50
C ASN A 196 -26.67 -5.51 -10.27
N GLY A 197 -26.47 -4.95 -9.08
CA GLY A 197 -26.70 -5.63 -7.80
C GLY A 197 -27.93 -5.18 -7.02
N ALA A 198 -28.10 -5.76 -5.83
CA ALA A 198 -29.17 -5.49 -4.87
C ALA A 198 -28.69 -4.61 -3.70
N THR A 199 -29.58 -3.77 -3.20
CA THR A 199 -29.35 -3.04 -1.94
C THR A 199 -29.66 -3.95 -0.74
N LEU A 200 -29.20 -3.50 0.43
CA LEU A 200 -29.29 -4.21 1.70
C LEU A 200 -30.07 -3.34 2.70
N ALA A 201 -31.03 -3.94 3.40
CA ALA A 201 -31.67 -3.34 4.56
C ALA A 201 -31.01 -3.84 5.84
N LEU A 202 -30.92 -2.95 6.83
CA LEU A 202 -30.28 -3.21 8.12
C LEU A 202 -31.34 -3.18 9.23
N ALA A 203 -31.35 -4.21 10.08
CA ALA A 203 -32.21 -4.26 11.25
C ALA A 203 -31.71 -3.29 12.33
N ALA A 204 -32.60 -2.53 12.96
CA ALA A 204 -32.25 -1.58 14.01
C ALA A 204 -31.77 -2.29 15.30
N ASP A 205 -32.25 -3.50 15.54
CA ASP A 205 -31.91 -4.38 16.65
C ASP A 205 -31.00 -5.54 16.22
N ALA A 206 -30.15 -5.30 15.23
CA ALA A 206 -29.23 -6.30 14.71
C ALA A 206 -28.37 -6.95 15.83
N PRO A 207 -28.22 -8.28 15.83
CA PRO A 207 -27.39 -8.99 16.82
C PRO A 207 -25.89 -8.73 16.62
N ALA A 208 -25.49 -8.34 15.40
CA ALA A 208 -24.13 -7.95 15.06
C ALA A 208 -23.99 -6.42 15.05
N LYS A 209 -22.78 -5.91 15.31
CA LYS A 209 -22.47 -4.52 15.01
C LYS A 209 -22.29 -4.38 13.49
N LEU A 210 -23.16 -3.59 12.86
CA LEU A 210 -23.15 -3.37 11.41
C LEU A 210 -22.37 -2.10 11.06
N GLU A 211 -21.55 -2.19 10.01
CA GLU A 211 -20.85 -1.07 9.39
C GLU A 211 -21.09 -1.11 7.88
N VAL A 212 -21.62 -0.02 7.34
CA VAL A 212 -21.79 0.14 5.89
C VAL A 212 -20.46 0.52 5.29
N LEU A 213 -19.96 -0.28 4.35
CA LEU A 213 -18.70 -0.02 3.67
C LEU A 213 -18.91 0.75 2.36
N LEU A 214 -20.01 0.46 1.65
CA LEU A 214 -20.33 1.07 0.37
C LEU A 214 -21.83 1.22 0.23
N GLU A 215 -22.25 2.31 -0.40
CA GLU A 215 -23.65 2.63 -0.71
C GLU A 215 -23.81 2.87 -2.21
N SER A 216 -24.98 2.53 -2.74
CA SER A 216 -25.43 2.96 -4.05
C SER A 216 -26.11 4.32 -3.93
N GLU A 217 -25.73 5.24 -4.82
CA GLU A 217 -26.42 6.52 -5.04
C GLU A 217 -27.37 6.46 -6.25
N SER A 218 -27.64 5.26 -6.79
CA SER A 218 -28.56 5.10 -7.92
C SER A 218 -29.97 5.56 -7.56
N GLU A 219 -30.58 6.42 -8.37
CA GLU A 219 -31.95 6.92 -8.14
C GLU A 219 -32.99 5.79 -8.05
N GLU A 220 -32.73 4.67 -8.73
CA GLU A 220 -33.64 3.52 -8.76
C GLU A 220 -33.52 2.60 -7.53
N ALA A 221 -32.34 2.60 -6.89
CA ALA A 221 -32.05 1.73 -5.75
C ALA A 221 -30.89 2.30 -4.91
N ALA A 222 -31.18 3.37 -4.17
CA ALA A 222 -30.22 3.97 -3.25
C ALA A 222 -30.15 3.20 -1.92
N GLY A 223 -28.96 3.12 -1.33
CA GLY A 223 -28.73 2.53 0.00
C GLY A 223 -27.54 1.57 0.07
N PRO A 224 -27.34 0.88 1.21
CA PRO A 224 -26.20 0.01 1.42
C PRO A 224 -26.08 -1.11 0.40
N ILE A 225 -24.88 -1.34 -0.12
CA ILE A 225 -24.57 -2.44 -1.07
C ILE A 225 -23.46 -3.36 -0.57
N ALA A 226 -22.66 -2.89 0.39
CA ALA A 226 -21.63 -3.66 1.09
C ALA A 226 -21.71 -3.39 2.58
N VAL A 227 -21.95 -4.43 3.38
CA VAL A 227 -22.12 -4.31 4.84
C VAL A 227 -21.20 -5.30 5.53
N LEU A 228 -20.40 -4.80 6.46
CA LEU A 228 -19.58 -5.58 7.35
C LEU A 228 -20.29 -5.76 8.69
N ALA A 229 -20.58 -7.00 9.05
CA ALA A 229 -21.16 -7.38 10.33
C ALA A 229 -20.08 -7.95 11.25
N HIS A 230 -19.93 -7.36 12.43
CA HIS A 230 -19.06 -7.86 13.50
C HIS A 230 -19.90 -8.66 14.50
N LEU A 231 -19.63 -9.96 14.58
CA LEU A 231 -20.31 -10.88 15.50
C LEU A 231 -19.29 -11.75 16.22
N GLY A 232 -19.28 -11.69 17.55
CA GLY A 232 -18.29 -12.41 18.36
C GLY A 232 -16.87 -12.00 18.00
N LYS A 233 -16.03 -12.98 17.61
CA LYS A 233 -14.62 -12.75 17.22
C LYS A 233 -14.42 -12.59 15.71
N GLY A 234 -15.40 -12.96 14.90
CA GLY A 234 -15.30 -12.98 13.45
C GLY A 234 -16.04 -11.83 12.78
N ARG A 235 -16.10 -11.88 11.46
CA ARG A 235 -16.75 -10.87 10.62
C ARG A 235 -17.47 -11.53 9.44
N ALA A 236 -18.58 -10.94 9.02
CA ALA A 236 -19.30 -11.33 7.82
C ALA A 236 -19.48 -10.14 6.89
N LEU A 237 -19.18 -10.32 5.60
CA LEU A 237 -19.39 -9.37 4.53
C LEU A 237 -20.65 -9.78 3.75
N PHE A 238 -21.63 -8.90 3.69
CA PHE A 238 -22.81 -9.03 2.85
C PHE A 238 -22.69 -8.08 1.66
N PHE A 239 -22.86 -8.60 0.45
CA PHE A 239 -22.64 -7.82 -0.77
C PHE A 239 -23.68 -8.17 -1.83
N GLY A 240 -24.29 -7.15 -2.45
CA GLY A 240 -25.44 -7.38 -3.35
C GLY A 240 -25.10 -7.68 -4.83
N ASP A 241 -23.85 -7.95 -5.18
CA ASP A 241 -23.46 -8.26 -6.57
C ASP A 241 -22.31 -9.28 -6.67
N GLY A 242 -22.58 -10.42 -7.30
CA GLY A 242 -21.62 -11.44 -7.68
C GLY A 242 -20.79 -11.05 -8.90
N GLY A 243 -21.30 -10.20 -9.79
CA GLY A 243 -20.58 -9.70 -10.96
C GLY A 243 -19.30 -8.94 -10.58
N THR A 244 -19.35 -8.13 -9.52
CA THR A 244 -18.19 -7.45 -8.91
C THR A 244 -17.02 -8.40 -8.63
N PHE A 245 -17.27 -9.66 -8.28
CA PHE A 245 -16.21 -10.63 -7.96
C PHE A 245 -15.71 -11.39 -9.20
N GLY A 246 -16.30 -11.14 -10.37
CA GLY A 246 -16.07 -11.86 -11.61
C GLY A 246 -14.80 -11.45 -12.36
N ASN A 247 -14.25 -12.40 -13.12
CA ASN A 247 -13.09 -12.24 -13.98
C ASN A 247 -13.15 -10.99 -14.86
N ALA A 248 -14.31 -10.68 -15.45
CA ALA A 248 -14.46 -9.58 -16.40
C ALA A 248 -14.19 -8.21 -15.76
N HIS A 249 -14.63 -8.00 -14.52
CA HIS A 249 -14.36 -6.74 -13.81
C HIS A 249 -12.98 -6.76 -13.15
N MET A 250 -12.54 -7.90 -12.61
CA MET A 250 -11.22 -8.01 -11.96
C MET A 250 -10.04 -7.64 -12.86
N VAL A 251 -10.12 -7.86 -14.18
CA VAL A 251 -9.03 -7.53 -15.12
C VAL A 251 -9.08 -6.11 -15.67
N ARG A 252 -10.07 -5.30 -15.27
CA ARG A 252 -10.13 -3.89 -15.69
C ARG A 252 -9.03 -3.10 -14.99
N THR A 253 -8.15 -2.52 -15.78
CA THR A 253 -7.01 -1.70 -15.33
C THR A 253 -7.29 -0.20 -15.40
N ASP A 254 -8.41 0.19 -16.01
CA ASP A 254 -8.80 1.58 -16.15
C ASP A 254 -9.37 2.17 -14.85
N ILE A 255 -9.71 1.31 -13.88
CA ILE A 255 -10.11 1.67 -12.53
C ILE A 255 -9.45 0.75 -11.50
N ASP A 256 -9.41 1.16 -10.23
CA ASP A 256 -8.72 0.45 -9.15
C ASP A 256 -9.53 -0.75 -8.58
N HIS A 257 -10.29 -1.44 -9.43
CA HIS A 257 -11.34 -2.37 -9.02
C HIS A 257 -10.83 -3.64 -8.34
N ALA A 258 -9.86 -4.35 -8.93
CA ALA A 258 -9.30 -5.54 -8.30
C ALA A 258 -8.65 -5.24 -6.94
N PRO A 259 -7.83 -4.17 -6.80
CA PRO A 259 -7.37 -3.71 -5.49
C PRO A 259 -8.52 -3.40 -4.52
N ALA A 260 -9.61 -2.76 -4.98
CA ALA A 260 -10.76 -2.44 -4.13
C ALA A 260 -11.46 -3.72 -3.64
N VAL A 261 -11.74 -4.70 -4.52
CA VAL A 261 -12.37 -5.96 -4.14
C VAL A 261 -11.47 -6.80 -3.22
N LYS A 262 -10.16 -6.81 -3.45
CA LYS A 262 -9.20 -7.43 -2.54
C LYS A 262 -9.31 -6.82 -1.13
N GLN A 263 -9.28 -5.50 -1.03
CA GLN A 263 -9.38 -4.80 0.26
C GLN A 263 -10.75 -5.00 0.92
N LEU A 264 -11.82 -5.11 0.12
CA LEU A 264 -13.15 -5.46 0.60
C LEU A 264 -13.17 -6.85 1.27
N VAL A 265 -12.53 -7.87 0.67
CA VAL A 265 -12.43 -9.21 1.30
C VAL A 265 -11.49 -9.17 2.51
N GLU A 266 -10.38 -8.44 2.44
CA GLU A 266 -9.43 -8.28 3.54
C GLU A 266 -10.00 -7.54 4.76
N SER A 267 -11.11 -6.80 4.60
CA SER A 267 -11.84 -6.18 5.71
C SER A 267 -12.32 -7.19 6.77
N LEU A 268 -12.45 -8.46 6.37
CA LEU A 268 -12.83 -9.57 7.24
C LEU A 268 -11.71 -10.01 8.18
N LEU A 269 -10.45 -9.74 7.83
CA LEU A 269 -9.30 -10.14 8.65
C LEU A 269 -9.38 -9.51 10.04
N PRO A 270 -8.94 -10.23 11.08
CA PRO A 270 -8.84 -9.65 12.42
C PRO A 270 -7.88 -8.46 12.42
N ASP A 271 -8.08 -7.56 13.37
CA ASP A 271 -7.17 -6.44 13.58
C ASP A 271 -5.85 -6.98 14.11
N GLY A 272 -4.74 -6.57 13.47
CA GLY A 272 -3.42 -6.83 13.99
C GLY A 272 -3.14 -6.00 15.24
N PRO A 273 -1.97 -6.16 15.88
CA PRO A 273 -1.63 -5.45 17.10
C PRO A 273 -1.44 -3.93 16.91
N ALA A 274 -1.19 -3.46 15.68
CA ALA A 274 -1.05 -2.05 15.33
C ALA A 274 -1.93 -1.69 14.12
N PRO A 275 -3.26 -1.77 14.24
CA PRO A 275 -4.17 -1.70 13.11
C PRO A 275 -4.31 -0.28 12.53
N ARG A 276 -3.97 0.72 13.33
CA ARG A 276 -3.99 2.15 13.02
C ARG A 276 -3.13 2.89 14.05
N TYR A 277 -2.81 4.13 13.76
CA TYR A 277 -2.21 5.01 14.75
C TYR A 277 -3.23 5.41 15.82
N GLY A 278 -2.73 5.67 17.04
CA GLY A 278 -3.51 6.11 18.19
C GLY A 278 -3.87 7.60 18.17
N TRP A 279 -4.09 8.19 17.00
CA TRP A 279 -4.45 9.59 16.83
C TRP A 279 -5.72 9.95 17.61
N LYS A 280 -5.71 11.11 18.25
CA LYS A 280 -6.84 11.67 19.00
C LYS A 280 -6.90 13.18 18.77
N SER A 281 -8.09 13.73 18.71
CA SER A 281 -8.27 15.19 18.66
C SER A 281 -7.67 15.84 19.91
N GLY A 282 -6.96 16.94 19.70
CA GLY A 282 -6.20 17.65 20.73
C GLY A 282 -4.83 17.05 21.03
N LEU A 283 -4.41 15.98 20.35
CA LEU A 283 -3.06 15.43 20.49
C LEU A 283 -2.03 16.38 19.85
N THR A 284 -0.95 16.65 20.58
CA THR A 284 0.19 17.40 20.07
C THR A 284 1.47 16.58 20.21
N LEU A 285 2.23 16.47 19.12
CA LEU A 285 3.53 15.81 19.07
C LEU A 285 4.61 16.83 18.72
N ARG A 286 5.70 16.86 19.49
CA ARG A 286 6.96 17.47 19.08
C ARG A 286 7.72 16.49 18.20
N ALA A 287 8.19 16.92 17.04
CA ALA A 287 9.06 16.16 16.15
C ALA A 287 10.42 16.87 16.01
N GLU A 288 11.49 16.20 16.44
CA GLU A 288 12.87 16.67 16.25
C GLU A 288 13.45 15.99 15.01
N VAL A 289 13.69 16.78 13.97
CA VAL A 289 14.11 16.30 12.66
C VAL A 289 15.58 16.62 12.44
N ASN A 290 16.37 15.62 12.07
CA ASN A 290 17.77 15.78 11.69
C ASN A 290 18.01 15.13 10.33
N GLN A 291 18.70 15.83 9.44
CA GLN A 291 18.99 15.39 8.09
C GLN A 291 20.45 15.64 7.74
N GLU A 292 21.08 14.63 7.16
CA GLU A 292 22.35 14.72 6.46
C GLU A 292 22.10 14.36 4.99
N GLN A 293 22.61 15.16 4.07
CA GLN A 293 22.62 14.88 2.64
C GLN A 293 24.05 14.97 2.12
N ILE A 294 24.41 14.08 1.21
CA ILE A 294 25.72 14.00 0.60
C ILE A 294 25.60 13.87 -0.92
N LEU A 295 26.42 14.63 -1.65
CA LEU A 295 26.60 14.52 -3.09
C LEU A 295 28.09 14.28 -3.36
N SER A 296 28.42 13.17 -4.01
CA SER A 296 29.80 12.80 -4.28
C SER A 296 30.06 12.50 -5.76
N GLY A 297 31.22 12.94 -6.25
CA GLY A 297 31.56 12.93 -7.67
C GLY A 297 32.71 13.89 -8.00
N TYR A 298 32.82 14.27 -9.27
CA TYR A 298 33.92 15.08 -9.79
C TYR A 298 33.44 16.52 -10.12
N PRO A 299 33.67 17.50 -9.22
CA PRO A 299 33.11 18.85 -9.34
C PRO A 299 33.69 19.66 -10.50
N GLU A 300 34.86 19.28 -11.01
CA GLU A 300 35.48 19.93 -12.17
C GLU A 300 34.67 19.69 -13.45
N PHE A 301 34.01 18.53 -13.56
CA PHE A 301 33.35 18.10 -14.78
C PHE A 301 31.82 18.23 -14.73
N ILE A 302 31.25 18.38 -13.53
CA ILE A 302 29.80 18.40 -13.31
C ILE A 302 29.39 19.72 -12.67
N ASP A 303 28.62 20.52 -13.40
CA ASP A 303 28.22 21.87 -12.96
C ASP A 303 27.27 21.87 -11.74
N PHE A 304 26.68 20.72 -11.37
CA PHE A 304 25.84 20.60 -10.16
C PHE A 304 26.57 20.97 -8.87
N TYR A 305 27.89 20.73 -8.81
CA TYR A 305 28.69 21.09 -7.64
C TYR A 305 28.83 22.59 -7.45
N ARG A 306 28.57 23.38 -8.49
CA ARG A 306 28.62 24.86 -8.48
C ARG A 306 27.25 25.48 -8.16
N LEU A 307 26.21 24.68 -8.03
CA LEU A 307 24.89 25.18 -7.66
C LEU A 307 24.91 25.76 -6.24
N PRO A 308 23.98 26.68 -5.93
CA PRO A 308 23.77 27.10 -4.55
C PRO A 308 23.41 25.90 -3.67
N HIS A 309 24.19 25.72 -2.61
CA HIS A 309 23.96 24.73 -1.55
C HIS A 309 23.55 25.46 -0.26
N PRO A 310 22.89 24.77 0.69
CA PRO A 310 22.58 25.34 2.00
C PRO A 310 23.79 25.92 2.71
N GLU A 311 23.53 26.92 3.56
CA GLU A 311 24.55 27.48 4.43
C GLU A 311 25.15 26.38 5.31
N GLY A 312 26.49 26.37 5.44
CA GLY A 312 27.21 25.38 6.23
C GLY A 312 27.54 24.07 5.52
N THR A 313 27.18 23.90 4.24
CA THR A 313 27.65 22.77 3.42
C THR A 313 29.17 22.71 3.38
N ARG A 314 29.73 21.53 3.62
CA ARG A 314 31.18 21.29 3.66
C ARG A 314 31.60 20.40 2.50
N ALA A 315 32.75 20.72 1.90
CA ALA A 315 33.38 19.89 0.90
C ALA A 315 34.50 19.05 1.52
N TYR A 316 34.46 17.75 1.27
CA TYR A 316 35.50 16.80 1.67
C TYR A 316 36.12 16.22 0.40
N SER A 317 37.43 16.41 0.23
CA SER A 317 38.20 15.76 -0.83
C SER A 317 38.83 14.48 -0.27
N SER A 318 38.67 13.36 -0.97
CA SER A 318 39.40 12.13 -0.66
C SER A 318 40.71 11.97 -1.44
N GLY A 319 41.10 12.99 -2.23
CA GLY A 319 42.11 12.85 -3.28
C GLY A 319 41.63 11.90 -4.39
N MET A 320 42.18 12.04 -5.59
CA MET A 320 41.92 11.07 -6.66
C MET A 320 42.71 9.77 -6.41
N ARG A 321 42.14 8.62 -6.75
CA ARG A 321 42.90 7.36 -6.70
C ARG A 321 43.93 7.37 -7.83
N GLN A 322 45.11 6.81 -7.58
CA GLN A 322 46.27 6.90 -8.47
C GLN A 322 45.98 6.42 -9.92
N ILE A 323 45.03 5.51 -10.08
CA ILE A 323 44.62 4.95 -11.38
C ILE A 323 43.79 5.91 -12.25
N ASP A 324 43.07 6.83 -11.62
CA ASP A 324 42.30 7.86 -12.30
C ASP A 324 43.27 8.95 -12.85
N LEU A 325 44.47 9.08 -12.26
CA LEU A 325 45.51 10.04 -12.68
C LEU A 325 46.23 9.61 -13.97
N GLU A 326 46.31 8.31 -14.22
CA GLU A 326 47.18 7.71 -15.24
C GLU A 326 46.55 7.63 -16.65
N ASN A 327 45.24 7.89 -16.82
CA ASN A 327 44.51 7.58 -18.06
C ASN A 327 43.97 8.77 -18.89
N GLY A 328 44.62 9.93 -18.85
CA GLY A 328 44.51 10.91 -19.95
C GLY A 328 43.31 11.87 -19.93
N LEU A 329 42.72 12.16 -18.78
CA LEU A 329 41.88 13.36 -18.64
C LEU A 329 42.74 14.64 -18.85
N PRO A 330 42.20 15.73 -19.43
CA PRO A 330 42.95 16.96 -19.69
C PRO A 330 43.71 17.47 -18.44
N GLU A 331 44.88 18.08 -18.65
CA GLU A 331 45.81 18.49 -17.58
C GLU A 331 45.34 19.68 -16.72
N THR A 332 44.16 20.23 -16.97
CA THR A 332 43.75 21.53 -16.42
C THR A 332 42.62 21.42 -15.39
N GLY A 333 42.96 21.12 -14.13
CA GLY A 333 42.03 21.23 -13.00
C GLY A 333 42.35 20.31 -11.81
N SER A 334 41.68 20.55 -10.67
CA SER A 334 41.81 19.71 -9.48
C SER A 334 40.98 18.45 -9.68
N ARG A 335 41.66 17.31 -9.79
CA ARG A 335 41.09 16.00 -10.11
C ARG A 335 40.45 15.30 -8.90
N ASP A 336 40.09 16.02 -7.86
CA ASP A 336 39.67 15.39 -6.61
C ASP A 336 38.25 14.84 -6.70
N PHE A 337 38.05 13.62 -6.18
CA PHE A 337 36.71 13.14 -5.85
C PHE A 337 36.24 13.90 -4.60
N VAL A 338 35.16 14.65 -4.74
CA VAL A 338 34.65 15.54 -3.70
C VAL A 338 33.30 15.04 -3.23
N SER A 339 33.10 15.08 -1.92
CA SER A 339 31.81 14.90 -1.26
C SER A 339 31.36 16.22 -0.65
N LEU A 340 30.28 16.78 -1.16
CA LEU A 340 29.56 17.89 -0.53
C LEU A 340 28.60 17.32 0.49
N VAL A 341 28.68 17.78 1.75
CA VAL A 341 27.84 17.31 2.85
C VAL A 341 27.11 18.49 3.46
N ALA A 342 25.78 18.42 3.46
CA ALA A 342 24.90 19.37 4.12
C ALA A 342 24.23 18.71 5.32
N ASN A 343 24.14 19.45 6.42
CA ASN A 343 23.40 19.04 7.60
C ASN A 343 22.31 20.07 7.88
N ALA A 344 21.10 19.59 8.16
CA ALA A 344 19.97 20.41 8.54
C ALA A 344 19.24 19.78 9.73
N ALA A 345 18.76 20.61 10.64
CA ALA A 345 17.96 20.18 11.77
C ALA A 345 16.84 21.19 12.00
N ALA A 346 15.68 20.69 12.40
CA ALA A 346 14.50 21.50 12.68
C ALA A 346 13.64 20.82 13.76
N THR A 347 12.85 21.62 14.47
CA THR A 347 11.82 21.11 15.38
C THR A 347 10.47 21.53 14.85
N PHE A 348 9.54 20.59 14.80
CA PHE A 348 8.16 20.84 14.42
C PHE A 348 7.21 20.41 15.53
N GLU A 349 6.01 20.98 15.50
CA GLU A 349 4.88 20.54 16.29
C GLU A 349 3.78 20.05 15.35
N LEU A 350 3.37 18.78 15.50
CA LEU A 350 2.18 18.23 14.86
C LEU A 350 1.00 18.32 15.83
N THR A 351 -0.02 19.08 15.48
CA THR A 351 -1.30 19.11 16.20
C THR A 351 -2.36 18.36 15.42
N VAL A 352 -3.01 17.39 16.08
CA VAL A 352 -4.13 16.61 15.55
C VAL A 352 -5.43 17.23 16.04
N ASN A 353 -6.21 17.80 15.11
CA ASN A 353 -7.44 18.53 15.38
C ASN A 353 -8.68 17.61 15.28
N ALA A 354 -9.85 18.19 15.03
CA ALA A 354 -11.12 17.48 14.96
C ALA A 354 -11.13 16.39 13.87
N ASN A 355 -11.81 15.28 14.18
CA ASN A 355 -12.10 14.23 13.21
C ASN A 355 -13.34 14.62 12.38
N ASN A 356 -13.22 14.57 11.05
CA ASN A 356 -14.28 14.95 10.11
C ASN A 356 -15.09 13.75 9.57
N GLY A 357 -14.90 12.55 10.12
CA GLY A 357 -15.58 11.31 9.71
C GLY A 357 -14.66 10.34 8.98
N GLY A 358 -13.68 10.82 8.19
CA GLY A 358 -12.70 9.97 7.51
C GLY A 358 -11.24 10.22 7.90
N GLY A 359 -10.94 11.32 8.59
CA GLY A 359 -9.61 11.56 9.14
C GLY A 359 -9.59 12.73 10.12
N PHE A 360 -8.39 13.13 10.52
CA PHE A 360 -8.18 14.27 11.39
C PHE A 360 -7.67 15.45 10.58
N ALA A 361 -8.19 16.66 10.81
CA ALA A 361 -7.43 17.84 10.41
C ALA A 361 -6.10 17.85 11.19
N ALA A 362 -4.99 18.14 10.53
CA ALA A 362 -3.67 18.11 11.13
C ALA A 362 -2.85 19.32 10.67
N GLU A 363 -2.03 19.84 11.58
CA GLU A 363 -1.21 21.02 11.32
C GLU A 363 0.20 20.79 11.84
N TRP A 364 1.18 20.99 10.96
CA TRP A 364 2.58 21.06 11.31
C TRP A 364 2.98 22.52 11.49
N ARG A 365 3.62 22.86 12.61
CA ARG A 365 4.13 24.19 12.91
C ARG A 365 5.63 24.18 13.18
N ALA A 366 6.32 25.18 12.66
CA ALA A 366 7.67 25.59 13.00
C ALA A 366 7.65 27.03 13.52
N ASP A 367 8.81 27.57 13.91
CA ASP A 367 8.91 28.94 14.43
C ASP A 367 8.49 30.01 13.40
N ASP A 368 8.65 29.74 12.10
CA ASP A 368 8.40 30.69 11.01
C ASP A 368 7.48 30.17 9.90
N GLY A 369 6.78 29.05 10.12
CA GLY A 369 6.00 28.40 9.08
C GLY A 369 4.98 27.38 9.56
N GLU A 370 3.97 27.14 8.73
CA GLU A 370 2.91 26.17 8.97
C GLU A 370 2.58 25.35 7.72
N LEU A 371 2.03 24.16 7.95
CA LEU A 371 1.55 23.25 6.91
C LEU A 371 0.31 22.50 7.41
N ALA A 372 -0.84 22.78 6.80
CA ALA A 372 -2.08 22.08 7.08
C ALA A 372 -2.29 20.89 6.14
N ALA A 373 -2.85 19.80 6.66
CA ALA A 373 -3.20 18.60 5.89
C ALA A 373 -4.31 17.81 6.61
N GLN A 374 -4.88 16.80 5.95
CA GLN A 374 -5.73 15.81 6.58
C GLN A 374 -4.90 14.55 6.87
N LEU A 375 -4.87 14.11 8.13
CA LEU A 375 -4.19 12.91 8.62
C LEU A 375 -5.17 11.75 8.76
N LEU A 376 -4.93 10.66 8.03
CA LEU A 376 -5.74 9.46 8.08
C LEU A 376 -5.33 8.53 9.23
N PRO A 377 -6.23 7.66 9.72
CA PRO A 377 -5.91 6.69 10.77
C PRO A 377 -4.71 5.78 10.46
N ASN A 378 -4.45 5.51 9.18
CA ASN A 378 -3.32 4.67 8.74
C ASN A 378 -1.99 5.43 8.60
N GLY A 379 -1.94 6.71 8.98
CA GLY A 379 -0.74 7.56 8.95
C GLY A 379 -0.56 8.39 7.68
N ARG A 380 -1.39 8.19 6.64
CA ARG A 380 -1.30 9.00 5.42
C ARG A 380 -1.71 10.45 5.67
N PHE A 381 -0.98 11.38 5.08
CA PHE A 381 -1.42 12.75 4.92
C PHE A 381 -2.00 12.96 3.52
N ILE A 382 -3.17 13.58 3.43
CA ILE A 382 -3.83 13.98 2.18
C ILE A 382 -4.17 15.48 2.20
N ALA A 383 -4.36 16.06 1.01
CA ALA A 383 -4.83 17.45 0.85
C ALA A 383 -3.99 18.51 1.60
N ALA A 384 -2.68 18.55 1.34
CA ALA A 384 -1.80 19.59 1.88
C ALA A 384 -2.18 20.98 1.36
N GLN A 385 -2.23 21.98 2.25
CA GLN A 385 -2.63 23.34 1.91
C GLN A 385 -1.65 24.37 2.49
N ASN A 386 -1.34 25.37 1.66
CA ASN A 386 -0.64 26.61 2.02
C ASN A 386 0.62 26.43 2.88
N PRO A 387 1.58 25.56 2.50
CA PRO A 387 2.84 25.48 3.21
C PRO A 387 3.57 26.84 3.22
N SER A 388 4.15 27.21 4.36
CA SER A 388 4.94 28.43 4.51
C SER A 388 6.19 28.21 5.38
N GLY A 389 7.16 29.11 5.28
CA GLY A 389 8.40 29.10 6.07
C GLY A 389 9.13 27.75 6.06
N ALA A 390 9.72 27.37 7.19
CA ALA A 390 10.40 26.08 7.32
C ALA A 390 9.47 24.87 7.09
N ALA A 391 8.17 24.98 7.35
CA ALA A 391 7.24 23.87 7.09
C ALA A 391 7.09 23.57 5.59
N ALA A 392 7.19 24.59 4.72
CA ALA A 392 7.24 24.40 3.28
C ALA A 392 8.50 23.66 2.85
N ASP A 393 9.64 24.05 3.41
CA ASP A 393 10.93 23.47 3.08
C ASP A 393 11.03 21.98 3.44
N TRP A 394 10.34 21.60 4.52
CA TRP A 394 10.33 20.23 5.03
C TRP A 394 9.08 19.44 4.63
N GLN A 395 8.22 19.96 3.74
CA GLN A 395 6.92 19.36 3.42
C GLN A 395 7.02 17.87 3.04
N GLN A 396 7.98 17.50 2.18
CA GLN A 396 8.19 16.11 1.76
C GLN A 396 8.49 15.20 2.97
N VAL A 397 9.29 15.69 3.92
CA VAL A 397 9.60 14.95 5.14
C VAL A 397 8.36 14.78 6.00
N LEU A 398 7.68 15.89 6.29
CA LEU A 398 6.56 15.96 7.23
C LEU A 398 5.36 15.13 6.77
N LEU A 399 5.09 15.08 5.46
CA LEU A 399 3.91 14.40 4.92
C LEU A 399 4.16 12.94 4.49
N HIS A 400 5.40 12.57 4.12
CA HIS A 400 5.65 11.32 3.39
C HIS A 400 6.78 10.45 3.95
N GLU A 401 7.63 10.99 4.83
CA GLU A 401 8.81 10.27 5.33
C GLU A 401 8.87 10.18 6.84
N ALA A 402 8.32 11.15 7.58
CA ALA A 402 8.38 11.20 9.04
C ALA A 402 7.50 10.14 9.71
N VAL A 403 6.35 9.80 9.11
CA VAL A 403 5.39 8.82 9.64
C VAL A 403 5.21 7.70 8.63
N LEU A 404 5.14 6.46 9.11
CA LEU A 404 4.86 5.32 8.25
C LEU A 404 3.44 5.44 7.69
N ALA A 405 3.31 5.25 6.38
CA ALA A 405 2.01 5.15 5.76
C ALA A 405 2.06 4.26 4.51
N PRO A 406 1.00 3.48 4.21
CA PRO A 406 -0.13 3.16 5.09
C PRO A 406 0.21 2.04 6.08
N LEU A 407 -0.25 2.15 7.32
CA LEU A 407 -0.40 0.98 8.19
C LEU A 407 -1.46 0.03 7.61
N ARG A 408 -1.15 -1.27 7.57
CA ARG A 408 -2.13 -2.31 7.20
C ARG A 408 -2.82 -2.83 8.45
N ARG A 409 -4.16 -2.69 8.48
CA ARG A 409 -5.01 -2.98 9.63
C ARG A 409 -4.82 -4.38 10.23
N SER A 410 -4.66 -5.38 9.37
CA SER A 410 -4.53 -6.79 9.73
C SER A 410 -3.08 -7.28 9.79
N ALA A 411 -2.10 -6.37 9.76
CA ALA A 411 -0.69 -6.75 9.76
C ALA A 411 -0.28 -7.39 11.10
N GLU A 412 0.25 -8.61 10.99
CA GLU A 412 0.89 -9.36 12.08
C GLU A 412 2.42 -9.32 11.94
N PRO A 413 3.21 -9.64 12.98
CA PRO A 413 4.66 -9.76 12.84
C PRO A 413 5.03 -10.72 11.69
N GLY A 414 5.92 -10.28 10.81
CA GLY A 414 6.29 -10.96 9.58
C GLY A 414 5.43 -10.60 8.35
N ALA A 415 4.34 -9.85 8.52
CA ALA A 415 3.47 -9.46 7.42
C ALA A 415 4.15 -8.45 6.48
N GLN A 416 4.01 -8.69 5.18
CA GLN A 416 4.50 -7.81 4.12
C GLN A 416 3.34 -7.33 3.26
N TRP A 417 3.38 -6.07 2.82
CA TRP A 417 2.44 -5.52 1.85
C TRP A 417 3.10 -4.47 0.97
N SER A 418 2.48 -4.20 -0.17
CA SER A 418 2.95 -3.16 -1.09
C SER A 418 2.05 -1.93 -1.01
N ALA A 419 2.62 -0.75 -1.19
CA ALA A 419 1.89 0.50 -1.34
C ALA A 419 2.62 1.41 -2.33
N ARG A 420 1.85 2.23 -3.05
CA ARG A 420 2.42 3.27 -3.92
C ARG A 420 2.45 4.59 -3.17
N LEU A 421 3.64 5.17 -3.00
CA LEU A 421 3.89 6.29 -2.09
C LEU A 421 4.62 7.45 -2.78
N PRO A 422 4.29 8.71 -2.44
CA PRO A 422 5.10 9.86 -2.85
C PRO A 422 6.52 9.75 -2.31
N THR A 423 7.50 9.83 -3.20
CA THR A 423 8.91 9.62 -2.92
C THR A 423 9.74 10.72 -3.57
N GLY A 424 10.60 11.35 -2.78
CA GLY A 424 11.53 12.36 -3.28
C GLY A 424 12.64 11.77 -4.13
N LEU A 425 12.92 12.39 -5.28
CA LEU A 425 14.11 12.11 -6.06
C LEU A 425 15.37 12.72 -5.42
N PRO A 426 16.58 12.32 -5.85
CA PRO A 426 17.82 12.91 -5.35
C PRO A 426 17.83 14.43 -5.49
N ALA A 427 18.21 15.14 -4.42
CA ALA A 427 18.31 16.60 -4.40
C ALA A 427 19.77 17.02 -4.49
N PHE A 428 20.24 17.34 -5.70
CA PHE A 428 21.66 17.66 -5.94
C PHE A 428 22.09 19.02 -5.38
N GLN A 429 21.13 19.86 -4.97
CA GLN A 429 21.42 21.08 -4.21
C GLN A 429 21.50 20.83 -2.70
N LEU A 430 21.40 19.58 -2.23
CA LEU A 430 21.49 19.19 -0.82
C LEU A 430 20.53 19.95 0.11
N GLY A 431 19.37 20.35 -0.42
CA GLY A 431 18.32 21.05 0.32
C GLY A 431 16.96 20.47 -0.01
N LEU A 432 16.05 21.33 -0.48
CA LEU A 432 14.70 20.94 -0.88
C LEU A 432 14.69 19.82 -1.91
N VAL A 433 13.78 18.87 -1.73
CA VAL A 433 13.52 17.83 -2.72
C VAL A 433 12.88 18.50 -3.94
N PRO A 434 13.53 18.46 -5.12
CA PRO A 434 13.07 19.19 -6.30
C PRO A 434 11.83 18.56 -6.93
N GLN A 435 11.75 17.22 -6.91
CA GLN A 435 10.65 16.47 -7.50
C GLN A 435 10.25 15.30 -6.61
N VAL A 436 8.94 15.07 -6.53
CA VAL A 436 8.33 13.95 -5.83
C VAL A 436 7.57 13.11 -6.86
N VAL A 437 7.81 11.81 -6.87
CA VAL A 437 7.16 10.85 -7.78
C VAL A 437 6.43 9.78 -7.00
N ALA A 438 5.42 9.15 -7.59
CA ALA A 438 4.75 8.01 -6.99
C ALA A 438 5.53 6.72 -7.28
N ALA A 439 6.09 6.09 -6.23
CA ALA A 439 6.92 4.90 -6.34
C ALA A 439 6.31 3.73 -5.54
N ASP A 440 6.53 2.50 -6.03
CA ASP A 440 6.15 1.30 -5.30
C ASP A 440 7.10 1.09 -4.12
N ALA A 441 6.53 0.73 -2.99
CA ALA A 441 7.25 0.43 -1.77
C ALA A 441 6.71 -0.86 -1.15
N THR A 442 7.63 -1.65 -0.60
CA THR A 442 7.33 -2.81 0.22
C THR A 442 7.42 -2.41 1.68
N LEU A 443 6.36 -2.62 2.43
CA LEU A 443 6.27 -2.44 3.87
C LEU A 443 6.31 -3.81 4.54
N HIS A 444 7.03 -3.89 5.66
CA HIS A 444 7.17 -5.12 6.44
C HIS A 444 7.02 -4.77 7.93
N TYR A 445 6.10 -5.44 8.61
CA TYR A 445 5.99 -5.39 10.07
C TYR A 445 6.92 -6.45 10.67
N THR A 446 8.04 -6.04 11.27
CA THR A 446 9.06 -7.01 11.72
C THR A 446 8.74 -7.62 13.09
N GLY A 447 7.96 -6.93 13.91
CA GLY A 447 7.59 -7.36 15.27
C GLY A 447 7.73 -6.24 16.29
N THR A 448 7.99 -6.60 17.55
CA THR A 448 8.20 -5.61 18.62
C THR A 448 9.62 -5.61 19.14
N GLU A 449 10.18 -4.43 19.42
CA GLU A 449 11.46 -4.26 20.11
C GLU A 449 11.39 -3.15 21.17
N GLU A 450 12.42 -3.05 22.01
CA GLU A 450 12.55 -1.95 22.96
C GLU A 450 13.37 -0.82 22.34
N HIS A 451 12.81 0.40 22.34
CA HIS A 451 13.47 1.61 21.88
C HIS A 451 13.33 2.71 22.92
N ALA A 452 14.44 3.29 23.37
CA ALA A 452 14.48 4.32 24.42
C ALA A 452 13.70 3.97 25.71
N GLY A 453 13.71 2.69 26.11
CA GLY A 453 12.98 2.20 27.29
C GLY A 453 11.48 1.95 27.06
N GLN A 454 11.01 2.05 25.82
CA GLN A 454 9.61 1.85 25.44
C GLN A 454 9.48 0.70 24.44
N ARG A 455 8.51 -0.18 24.66
CA ARG A 455 8.18 -1.24 23.70
C ARG A 455 7.50 -0.64 22.47
N CYS A 456 8.04 -0.93 21.29
CA CYS A 456 7.58 -0.39 20.01
C CYS A 456 7.31 -1.52 19.01
N HIS A 457 6.27 -1.36 18.19
CA HIS A 457 6.12 -2.05 16.92
C HIS A 457 7.11 -1.46 15.92
N VAL A 458 7.80 -2.32 15.18
CA VAL A 458 8.84 -1.93 14.22
C VAL A 458 8.41 -2.28 12.83
N PHE A 459 8.48 -1.30 11.95
CA PHE A 459 8.14 -1.45 10.54
C PHE A 459 9.31 -1.03 9.68
N VAL A 460 9.47 -1.70 8.54
CA VAL A 460 10.48 -1.37 7.54
C VAL A 460 9.80 -1.08 6.22
N ARG A 461 10.07 0.10 5.64
CA ARG A 461 9.73 0.45 4.26
C ARG A 461 10.96 0.33 3.38
N ARG A 462 10.83 -0.34 2.24
CA ARG A 462 11.85 -0.40 1.19
C ARG A 462 11.24 0.04 -0.13
N SER A 463 11.96 0.86 -0.88
CA SER A 463 11.59 1.21 -2.25
C SER A 463 12.84 1.26 -3.11
N PHE A 464 12.70 0.75 -4.34
CA PHE A 464 13.72 0.87 -5.36
C PHE A 464 13.10 1.57 -6.57
N MET A 465 13.77 2.60 -7.08
CA MET A 465 13.33 3.35 -8.25
C MET A 465 14.35 3.21 -9.36
N ASP A 466 13.87 2.91 -10.56
CA ASP A 466 14.64 3.01 -11.80
C ASP A 466 14.68 4.47 -12.24
N GLY A 467 15.89 5.03 -12.36
CA GLY A 467 16.11 6.41 -12.71
C GLY A 467 16.53 6.67 -14.14
N ARG A 468 16.48 5.67 -15.02
CA ARG A 468 16.91 5.84 -16.44
C ARG A 468 16.20 6.97 -17.19
N ALA A 469 15.00 7.34 -16.76
CA ALA A 469 14.22 8.43 -17.35
C ALA A 469 14.42 9.78 -16.66
N TRP A 470 15.25 9.87 -15.61
CA TRP A 470 15.46 11.13 -14.89
C TRP A 470 16.29 12.10 -15.72
N GLY A 471 15.75 13.30 -15.87
CA GLY A 471 16.47 14.45 -16.40
C GLY A 471 17.27 15.17 -15.31
N VAL A 472 18.05 16.15 -15.72
CA VAL A 472 18.76 17.04 -14.78
C VAL A 472 17.78 17.87 -13.97
N GLU A 473 16.72 18.35 -14.63
CA GLU A 473 15.62 19.14 -14.08
C GLU A 473 14.84 18.43 -12.98
N ASP A 474 14.89 17.11 -12.95
CA ASP A 474 14.27 16.27 -11.93
C ASP A 474 15.08 16.25 -10.62
N LEU A 475 16.38 16.58 -10.70
CA LEU A 475 17.36 16.43 -9.60
C LEU A 475 17.79 17.76 -8.97
N ILE A 476 17.35 18.90 -9.52
CA ILE A 476 17.68 20.25 -9.05
C ILE A 476 16.45 21.16 -9.06
N GLY A 477 16.48 22.26 -8.32
CA GLY A 477 15.38 23.22 -8.30
C GLY A 477 15.15 23.88 -9.66
N ARG A 478 13.90 24.26 -9.96
CA ARG A 478 13.49 24.85 -11.24
C ARG A 478 14.34 26.06 -11.66
N GLU A 479 14.68 26.95 -10.72
CA GLU A 479 15.53 28.10 -11.03
C GLU A 479 16.97 27.71 -11.38
N ALA A 480 17.50 26.66 -10.74
CA ALA A 480 18.81 26.11 -11.06
C ALA A 480 18.79 25.42 -12.43
N ALA A 481 17.72 24.67 -12.75
CA ALA A 481 17.53 24.07 -14.06
C ALA A 481 17.50 25.10 -15.19
N VAL A 482 16.83 26.24 -14.98
CA VAL A 482 16.82 27.36 -15.95
C VAL A 482 18.20 28.01 -16.09
N ARG A 483 18.91 28.23 -14.98
CA ARG A 483 20.26 28.85 -14.97
C ARG A 483 21.33 27.96 -15.59
N LEU A 484 21.27 26.67 -15.30
CA LEU A 484 22.11 25.67 -15.95
C LEU A 484 21.73 25.46 -17.41
N GLY A 485 20.59 26.01 -17.84
CA GLY A 485 20.16 26.22 -19.21
C GLY A 485 20.48 25.03 -20.10
N SER A 486 19.63 24.00 -20.11
CA SER A 486 19.87 22.76 -20.89
C SER A 486 21.35 22.35 -20.82
N VAL A 487 21.82 21.86 -19.66
CA VAL A 487 23.20 21.38 -19.55
C VAL A 487 23.46 20.48 -20.77
N HIS A 488 24.39 20.91 -21.61
CA HIS A 488 24.55 20.45 -22.98
C HIS A 488 24.57 18.92 -23.09
N GLY A 489 23.44 18.30 -23.44
CA GLY A 489 23.31 16.87 -23.73
C GLY A 489 23.76 15.93 -22.61
N LEU A 490 23.67 16.32 -21.33
CA LEU A 490 23.88 15.38 -20.23
C LEU A 490 22.75 14.36 -20.22
N ASP A 491 23.04 13.15 -20.68
CA ASP A 491 22.08 12.07 -20.74
C ASP A 491 22.29 11.10 -19.57
N THR A 492 21.21 10.76 -18.88
CA THR A 492 21.20 9.69 -17.88
C THR A 492 21.25 8.34 -18.60
N LEU A 493 22.39 7.66 -18.56
CA LEU A 493 22.52 6.31 -19.14
C LEU A 493 21.97 5.23 -18.22
N SER A 494 22.19 5.41 -16.93
CA SER A 494 21.72 4.53 -15.88
C SER A 494 21.56 5.33 -14.60
N ALA A 495 20.48 5.10 -13.88
CA ALA A 495 20.32 5.63 -12.54
C ALA A 495 19.40 4.74 -11.72
N GLY A 496 19.54 4.85 -10.40
CA GLY A 496 18.60 4.23 -9.49
C GLY A 496 18.73 4.79 -8.09
N GLN A 497 17.67 4.62 -7.32
CA GLN A 497 17.61 5.01 -5.91
C GLN A 497 17.05 3.86 -5.08
N MET A 498 17.71 3.57 -3.97
CA MET A 498 17.24 2.67 -2.93
C MET A 498 16.93 3.47 -1.67
N ILE A 499 15.74 3.23 -1.11
CA ILE A 499 15.30 3.79 0.16
C ILE A 499 15.08 2.65 1.14
N THR A 500 15.57 2.81 2.36
CA THR A 500 15.18 1.99 3.51
C THR A 500 14.80 2.91 4.66
N ALA A 501 13.63 2.67 5.25
CA ALA A 501 13.17 3.42 6.40
C ALA A 501 12.65 2.48 7.49
N HIS A 502 13.04 2.75 8.73
CA HIS A 502 12.59 2.07 9.92
C HIS A 502 11.70 3.01 10.73
N TYR A 503 10.59 2.47 11.23
CA TYR A 503 9.61 3.22 11.99
C TYR A 503 9.32 2.48 13.29
N TRP A 504 9.41 3.22 14.39
CA TRP A 504 9.06 2.76 15.72
C TRP A 504 7.75 3.40 16.13
N VAL A 505 6.75 2.57 16.38
CA VAL A 505 5.43 2.98 16.83
C VAL A 505 5.20 2.39 18.21
N SER A 506 4.89 3.23 19.19
CA SER A 506 4.61 2.80 20.57
C SER A 506 3.61 1.64 20.62
N ALA A 507 3.95 0.55 21.30
CA ALA A 507 3.03 -0.58 21.48
C ALA A 507 1.87 -0.28 22.45
N GLU A 508 2.00 0.78 23.27
CA GLU A 508 0.98 1.19 24.22
C GLU A 508 0.04 2.24 23.65
N THR A 509 0.61 3.29 23.05
CA THR A 509 -0.13 4.46 22.58
C THR A 509 -0.43 4.42 21.08
N LEU A 510 0.23 3.54 20.32
CA LEU A 510 0.17 3.48 18.85
C LEU A 510 0.55 4.82 18.19
N LEU A 511 1.39 5.64 18.83
CA LEU A 511 1.91 6.88 18.28
C LEU A 511 3.34 6.67 17.75
N PRO A 512 3.78 7.43 16.73
CA PRO A 512 5.17 7.37 16.28
C PRO A 512 6.11 7.78 17.42
N VAL A 513 7.24 7.09 17.53
CA VAL A 513 8.30 7.34 18.51
C VAL A 513 9.57 7.79 17.80
N ARG A 514 9.97 7.05 16.75
CA ARG A 514 11.14 7.37 15.96
C ARG A 514 10.96 6.94 14.51
N THR A 515 11.60 7.67 13.61
CA THR A 515 11.82 7.24 12.23
C THR A 515 13.29 7.40 11.88
N GLU A 516 13.83 6.39 11.19
CA GLU A 516 15.14 6.46 10.55
C GLU A 516 14.98 6.16 9.07
N PHE A 517 15.49 7.03 8.21
CA PHE A 517 15.31 6.95 6.77
C PHE A 517 16.66 7.14 6.09
N VAL A 518 17.01 6.22 5.21
CA VAL A 518 18.28 6.19 4.49
C VAL A 518 18.01 6.04 3.01
N VAL A 519 18.68 6.88 2.22
CA VAL A 519 18.67 6.87 0.77
C VAL A 519 20.09 6.69 0.25
N SER A 520 20.21 5.88 -0.78
CA SER A 520 21.38 5.86 -1.64
C SER A 520 20.91 5.88 -3.09
N ALA A 521 21.48 6.77 -3.89
CA ALA A 521 21.24 6.86 -5.32
C ALA A 521 22.55 7.01 -6.08
N SER A 522 22.57 6.47 -7.28
CA SER A 522 23.69 6.62 -8.22
C SER A 522 23.15 6.99 -9.57
N ILE A 523 23.79 7.96 -10.21
CA ILE A 523 23.46 8.42 -11.56
C ILE A 523 24.74 8.36 -12.41
N TRP A 524 24.61 7.73 -13.56
CA TRP A 524 25.67 7.53 -14.54
C TRP A 524 25.38 8.39 -15.76
N TRP A 525 26.22 9.39 -15.96
CA TRP A 525 26.03 10.44 -16.95
C TRP A 525 26.83 10.14 -18.21
N GLN A 526 26.23 10.41 -19.35
CA GLN A 526 26.94 10.68 -20.60
C GLN A 526 27.02 12.19 -20.78
N ASP A 527 28.25 12.69 -20.92
CA ASP A 527 28.51 14.10 -21.22
C ASP A 527 29.21 14.20 -22.58
N PRO A 528 28.56 14.79 -23.61
CA PRO A 528 29.11 14.86 -24.96
C PRO A 528 30.34 15.76 -25.07
N ARG A 529 30.66 16.56 -24.04
CA ARG A 529 31.87 17.40 -24.01
C ARG A 529 33.14 16.56 -23.81
N PHE A 530 33.01 15.32 -23.38
CA PHE A 530 34.11 14.42 -23.06
C PHE A 530 33.98 13.11 -23.86
N PRO A 531 35.09 12.43 -24.17
CA PRO A 531 35.02 11.11 -24.78
C PRO A 531 34.27 10.15 -23.84
N GLY A 532 33.34 9.35 -24.39
CA GLY A 532 32.67 8.28 -23.66
C GLY A 532 33.68 7.21 -23.25
N HIS A 533 34.23 7.33 -22.05
CA HIS A 533 35.15 6.35 -21.49
C HIS A 533 35.26 6.55 -19.98
N TYR A 534 34.32 5.95 -19.26
CA TYR A 534 34.40 5.89 -17.81
C TYR A 534 35.35 4.74 -17.43
N LEU A 535 36.43 5.12 -16.74
CA LEU A 535 37.34 4.21 -16.06
C LEU A 535 37.16 4.44 -14.56
N GLY A 536 36.27 3.68 -13.94
CA GLY A 536 36.08 3.70 -12.49
C GLY A 536 36.69 2.47 -11.85
N SER A 537 37.37 2.67 -10.72
CA SER A 537 37.66 1.58 -9.78
C SER A 537 36.63 1.66 -8.64
N HIS A 538 35.56 0.86 -8.67
CA HIS A 538 34.67 0.77 -7.49
C HIS A 538 35.31 -0.08 -6.37
N ASP A 539 36.30 -0.89 -6.73
CA ASP A 539 37.27 -1.57 -5.88
C ASP A 539 38.65 -1.37 -6.52
N SER A 540 39.70 -1.21 -5.72
CA SER A 540 41.11 -1.02 -6.13
C SER A 540 41.68 -2.11 -7.08
N LYS A 541 40.85 -3.08 -7.48
CA LYS A 541 41.21 -4.29 -8.23
C LYS A 541 40.30 -4.59 -9.43
N ASN A 542 39.18 -3.87 -9.61
CA ASN A 542 38.23 -4.13 -10.70
C ASN A 542 38.13 -2.92 -11.63
N TYR A 543 38.30 -3.17 -12.92
CA TYR A 543 38.16 -2.19 -13.99
C TYR A 543 36.78 -2.35 -14.62
N GLU A 544 35.92 -1.35 -14.47
CA GLU A 544 34.76 -1.23 -15.32
C GLU A 544 35.10 -0.30 -16.48
N ASN A 545 34.91 -0.78 -17.70
CA ASN A 545 35.08 0.03 -18.90
C ASN A 545 33.70 0.23 -19.54
N TRP A 546 33.17 1.44 -19.41
CA TRP A 546 31.92 1.85 -20.04
C TRP A 546 32.25 2.82 -21.17
N LYS A 547 31.94 2.42 -22.41
CA LYS A 547 32.24 3.20 -23.63
C LYS A 547 31.40 4.46 -23.83
N ASN A 548 30.33 4.63 -23.06
CA ASN A 548 29.39 5.74 -23.26
C ASN A 548 29.19 6.56 -21.97
N VAL A 549 29.58 6.03 -20.82
CA VAL A 549 29.50 6.77 -19.56
C VAL A 549 30.71 7.69 -19.48
N THR A 550 30.49 8.90 -19.02
CA THR A 550 31.55 9.86 -18.75
C THR A 550 31.83 9.96 -17.25
N PHE A 551 30.79 10.08 -16.41
CA PHE A 551 30.95 10.28 -14.97
C PHE A 551 29.86 9.58 -14.16
N VAL A 552 30.16 9.31 -12.89
CA VAL A 552 29.18 8.87 -11.89
C VAL A 552 29.01 9.95 -10.83
N THR A 553 27.77 10.14 -10.38
CA THR A 553 27.43 10.94 -9.21
C THR A 553 26.65 10.07 -8.25
N THR A 554 27.02 10.09 -6.96
CA THR A 554 26.28 9.40 -5.91
C THR A 554 25.64 10.40 -4.97
N TYR A 555 24.41 10.11 -4.58
CA TYR A 555 23.65 10.87 -3.61
C TYR A 555 23.32 9.99 -2.42
N GLY A 556 23.49 10.52 -1.21
CA GLY A 556 23.09 9.87 0.02
C GLY A 556 22.24 10.82 0.85
N ARG A 557 21.29 10.25 1.60
CA ARG A 557 20.52 11.00 2.59
C ARG A 557 20.28 10.13 3.80
N ARG A 558 20.50 10.70 4.98
CA ARG A 558 20.09 10.12 6.26
C ARG A 558 19.16 11.11 6.96
N LEU A 559 18.01 10.64 7.37
CA LEU A 559 17.01 11.40 8.09
C LEU A 559 16.65 10.65 9.37
N THR A 560 16.55 11.36 10.47
CA THR A 560 16.00 10.84 11.73
C THR A 560 14.93 11.80 12.24
N VAL A 561 13.80 11.26 12.69
CA VAL A 561 12.73 12.02 13.32
C VAL A 561 12.42 11.40 14.67
N ASP A 562 12.56 12.17 15.75
CA ASP A 562 12.22 11.74 17.10
C ASP A 562 10.95 12.44 17.57
N PHE A 563 9.96 11.67 18.01
CA PHE A 563 8.65 12.16 18.41
C PHE A 563 8.48 12.13 19.93
N ARG A 564 7.85 13.17 20.48
CA ARG A 564 7.46 13.24 21.89
C ARG A 564 6.07 13.82 22.04
N VAL A 565 5.23 13.19 22.85
CA VAL A 565 3.93 13.77 23.24
C VAL A 565 4.20 15.00 24.10
N LYS A 566 3.49 16.11 23.82
CA LYS A 566 3.54 17.33 24.62
C LYS A 566 2.48 17.35 25.71
#